data_AF-A0A353H1N4-F1
#
_entry.id   AF-A0A353H1N4-F1
#
_cell.length_a   1.000
_cell.length_b   1.000
_cell.length_c   1.000
_cell.angle_alpha   90.00
_cell.angle_beta   90.00
_cell.angle_gamma   90.00
#
_symmetry.space_group_name_H-M   'P 1'
#
loop_
_entity.id
_entity.type
_entity.pdbx_description
1 polymer ?
#
loop_
_entity_poly.entity_id
_entity_poly.type
_entity_poly.pdbx_seq_one_letter_code
_entity_poly.pdbx_strand_id
1 'polypeptide(L)'
;MAPGAHGSNRTGRMFTGDDSGNFLYRALFEAGFANKPVAVSSTDGLQLKDVFITALCRCVPPQNKPKGDEIANCRPYLVQELKWIQPQGIVTLGKLAYDEVLRHFIEKQPGVFLPPFAHGVIIPRGMALPWVIGSYHPSRQNTQTGRLTVEMFAEIWKMVRDQLTSS
;
A
#
# COMPACT_ATOMS: atom_id res chain seq x y z
N MET A 1 -2.01 -4.51 4.78
CA MET A 1 -1.39 -4.55 6.14
C MET A 1 -0.56 -5.81 6.34
N ALA A 2 -1.12 -6.99 6.06
CA ALA A 2 -0.42 -8.27 6.02
C ALA A 2 -1.06 -9.16 4.92
N PRO A 3 -0.42 -10.28 4.54
CA PRO A 3 -1.05 -11.29 3.68
C PRO A 3 -2.42 -11.76 4.17
N GLY A 4 -3.36 -11.90 3.23
CA GLY A 4 -4.62 -12.59 3.49
C GLY A 4 -4.41 -14.11 3.47
N ALA A 5 -5.05 -14.82 4.40
CA ALA A 5 -4.91 -16.28 4.57
C ALA A 5 -5.09 -17.09 3.27
N HIS A 6 -6.07 -16.71 2.45
CA HIS A 6 -6.41 -17.40 1.19
C HIS A 6 -5.97 -16.63 -0.07
N GLY A 7 -5.35 -15.47 0.11
CA GLY A 7 -4.79 -14.64 -0.96
C GLY A 7 -3.28 -14.87 -1.09
N SER A 8 -2.50 -13.86 -0.74
CA SER A 8 -1.05 -13.86 -0.95
C SER A 8 -0.28 -14.95 -0.19
N ASN A 9 -0.80 -15.45 0.93
CA ASN A 9 -0.19 -16.59 1.62
C ASN A 9 -0.26 -17.89 0.83
N ARG A 10 -1.30 -18.06 0.00
CA ARG A 10 -1.47 -19.21 -0.88
C ARG A 10 -0.77 -19.01 -2.22
N THR A 11 -0.80 -17.79 -2.75
CA THR A 11 -0.34 -17.50 -4.12
C THR A 11 1.10 -17.00 -4.21
N GLY A 12 1.71 -16.62 -3.08
CA GLY A 12 3.08 -16.10 -3.02
C GLY A 12 3.25 -14.68 -3.55
N ARG A 13 2.17 -14.00 -3.97
CA ARG A 13 2.20 -12.60 -4.46
C ARG A 13 1.18 -11.76 -3.71
N MET A 14 1.60 -10.58 -3.24
CA MET A 14 0.74 -9.67 -2.47
C MET A 14 -0.58 -9.40 -3.20
N PHE A 15 -1.69 -9.36 -2.46
CA PHE A 15 -3.03 -9.10 -3.01
C PHE A 15 -3.43 -10.03 -4.17
N THR A 16 -2.89 -11.24 -4.31
CA THR A 16 -3.24 -12.15 -5.41
C THR A 16 -4.15 -13.27 -4.92
N GLY A 17 -5.29 -13.46 -5.59
CA GLY A 17 -6.27 -14.51 -5.27
C GLY A 17 -7.26 -14.17 -4.15
N ASP A 18 -7.48 -12.88 -3.86
CA ASP A 18 -8.51 -12.39 -2.94
C ASP A 18 -9.24 -11.14 -3.48
N ASP A 19 -10.36 -10.76 -2.85
CA ASP A 19 -11.20 -9.64 -3.26
C ASP A 19 -10.47 -8.28 -3.17
N SER A 20 -9.53 -8.14 -2.24
CA SER A 20 -8.76 -6.90 -2.11
C SER A 20 -7.83 -6.72 -3.31
N GLY A 21 -7.30 -7.83 -3.80
CA GLY A 21 -6.56 -7.94 -5.05
C GLY A 21 -7.31 -7.51 -6.28
N ASN A 22 -8.51 -8.05 -6.47
CA ASN A 22 -9.33 -7.72 -7.63
C ASN A 22 -9.60 -6.22 -7.72
N PHE A 23 -9.84 -5.58 -6.57
CA PHE A 23 -10.02 -4.13 -6.50
C PHE A 23 -8.72 -3.36 -6.76
N LEU A 24 -7.62 -3.78 -6.14
CA LEU A 24 -6.32 -3.11 -6.28
C LEU A 24 -5.75 -3.19 -7.70
N TYR A 25 -5.63 -4.39 -8.25
CA TYR A 25 -4.99 -4.61 -9.55
C TYR A 25 -5.80 -4.03 -10.71
N ARG A 26 -7.13 -4.00 -10.59
CA ARG A 26 -7.98 -3.31 -11.55
C ARG A 26 -7.65 -1.82 -11.61
N ALA A 27 -7.59 -1.16 -10.45
CA ALA A 27 -7.27 0.26 -10.38
C ALA A 27 -5.84 0.58 -10.86
N LEU A 28 -4.87 -0.29 -10.54
CA LEU A 28 -3.50 -0.16 -11.05
C LEU A 28 -3.43 -0.31 -12.58
N PHE A 29 -4.18 -1.25 -13.15
CA PHE A 29 -4.27 -1.42 -14.60
C PHE A 29 -4.88 -0.20 -15.29
N GLU A 30 -6.00 0.31 -14.76
CA GLU A 30 -6.67 1.49 -15.30
C GLU A 30 -5.79 2.76 -15.21
N ALA A 31 -4.96 2.85 -14.17
CA ALA A 31 -3.98 3.91 -14.00
C ALA A 31 -2.68 3.72 -14.81
N GLY A 32 -2.53 2.59 -15.52
CA GLY A 32 -1.36 2.29 -16.35
C GLY A 32 -0.12 1.76 -15.61
N PHE A 33 -0.27 1.35 -14.34
CA PHE A 33 0.78 0.76 -13.51
C PHE A 33 0.83 -0.77 -13.57
N ALA A 34 -0.13 -1.42 -14.20
CA ALA A 34 -0.15 -2.87 -14.41
C ALA A 34 -0.50 -3.19 -15.87
N ASN A 35 0.03 -4.29 -16.40
CA ASN A 35 -0.26 -4.74 -17.78
C ASN A 35 -1.61 -5.45 -17.94
N LYS A 36 -2.24 -5.88 -16.85
CA LYS A 36 -3.56 -6.51 -16.85
C LYS A 36 -4.30 -6.29 -15.52
N PRO A 37 -5.65 -6.36 -15.50
CA PRO A 37 -6.44 -5.98 -14.34
C PRO A 37 -6.60 -7.07 -13.27
N VAL A 38 -6.21 -8.32 -13.56
CA VAL A 38 -6.48 -9.47 -12.69
C VAL A 38 -5.19 -10.20 -12.34
N ALA A 39 -5.05 -10.51 -11.05
CA ALA A 39 -3.97 -11.29 -10.47
C ALA A 39 -4.49 -12.67 -10.01
N VAL A 40 -4.08 -13.72 -10.70
CA VAL A 40 -4.54 -15.11 -10.44
C VAL A 40 -3.49 -15.92 -9.68
N SER A 41 -2.23 -15.86 -10.11
CA SER A 41 -1.10 -16.58 -9.52
C SER A 41 0.21 -15.84 -9.74
N SER A 42 1.28 -16.22 -9.06
CA SER A 42 2.61 -15.60 -9.22
C SER A 42 3.18 -15.72 -10.64
N THR A 43 2.73 -16.69 -11.43
CA THR A 43 3.24 -16.99 -12.79
C THR A 43 2.27 -16.59 -13.91
N ASP A 44 1.23 -15.82 -13.59
CA ASP A 44 0.16 -15.48 -14.53
C ASP A 44 0.53 -14.40 -15.57
N GLY A 45 1.78 -13.93 -15.59
CA GLY A 45 2.25 -12.88 -16.50
C GLY A 45 1.85 -11.45 -16.11
N LEU A 46 1.30 -11.22 -14.91
CA LEU A 46 1.09 -9.86 -14.41
C LEU A 46 2.43 -9.18 -14.20
N GLN A 47 2.58 -7.99 -14.77
CA GLN A 47 3.73 -7.13 -14.61
C GLN A 47 3.27 -5.78 -14.10
N LEU A 48 4.00 -5.26 -13.12
CA LEU A 48 3.84 -3.91 -12.60
C LEU A 48 4.90 -3.01 -13.22
N LYS A 49 4.52 -1.78 -13.52
CA LYS A 49 5.41 -0.73 -14.02
C LYS A 49 5.41 0.40 -13.01
N ASP A 50 6.59 0.85 -12.62
CA ASP A 50 6.81 1.99 -11.69
C ASP A 50 6.14 1.85 -10.31
N VAL A 51 5.67 0.64 -9.96
CA VAL A 51 4.99 0.34 -8.69
C VAL A 51 5.54 -0.94 -8.08
N PHE A 52 5.77 -0.89 -6.77
CA PHE A 52 6.09 -2.05 -5.94
C PHE A 52 5.06 -2.19 -4.82
N ILE A 53 4.58 -3.41 -4.57
CA ILE A 53 3.56 -3.70 -3.56
C ILE A 53 4.19 -4.49 -2.41
N THR A 54 4.09 -3.94 -1.19
CA THR A 54 4.57 -4.58 0.03
C THR A 54 3.55 -4.47 1.18
N ALA A 55 3.89 -5.01 2.34
CA ALA A 55 3.07 -5.05 3.55
C ALA A 55 3.91 -4.84 4.81
N LEU A 56 3.26 -4.43 5.90
CA LEU A 56 3.91 -4.26 7.21
C LEU A 56 4.39 -5.61 7.75
N CYS A 57 3.58 -6.67 7.60
CA CYS A 57 3.94 -8.03 7.97
C CYS A 57 3.99 -8.92 6.73
N ARG A 58 4.85 -9.96 6.75
CA ARG A 58 5.04 -10.93 5.65
C ARG A 58 4.36 -12.27 5.88
N CYS A 59 3.86 -12.50 7.08
CA CYS A 59 3.10 -13.69 7.44
C CYS A 59 1.65 -13.32 7.71
N VAL A 60 0.75 -14.29 7.57
CA VAL A 60 -0.68 -14.12 7.91
C VAL A 60 -0.82 -14.02 9.42
N PRO A 61 -1.30 -12.89 9.96
CA PRO A 61 -1.56 -12.80 11.39
C PRO A 61 -2.93 -13.42 11.72
N PRO A 62 -3.11 -13.91 12.95
CA PRO A 62 -4.43 -14.34 13.43
C PRO A 62 -5.50 -13.27 13.16
N GLN A 63 -6.66 -13.70 12.65
CA GLN A 63 -7.80 -12.81 12.35
C GLN A 63 -7.49 -11.64 11.40
N ASN A 64 -6.41 -11.71 10.61
CA ASN A 64 -5.92 -10.61 9.76
C ASN A 64 -5.59 -9.32 10.53
N LYS A 65 -5.28 -9.42 11.82
CA LYS A 65 -4.96 -8.29 12.71
C LYS A 65 -3.58 -8.51 13.33
N PRO A 66 -2.50 -7.96 12.73
CA PRO A 66 -1.18 -8.10 13.28
C PRO A 66 -1.06 -7.33 14.60
N LYS A 67 -0.36 -7.92 15.56
CA LYS A 67 -0.01 -7.29 16.83
C LYS A 67 1.23 -6.39 16.68
N GLY A 68 1.45 -5.52 17.67
CA GLY A 68 2.57 -4.58 17.64
C GLY A 68 3.95 -5.26 17.61
N ASP A 69 4.11 -6.38 18.32
CA ASP A 69 5.32 -7.21 18.31
C ASP A 69 5.53 -7.91 16.95
N GLU A 70 4.48 -8.42 16.32
CA GLU A 70 4.55 -8.99 14.96
C GLU A 70 4.97 -7.94 13.92
N ILE A 71 4.45 -6.72 14.02
CA ILE A 71 4.85 -5.60 13.18
C ILE A 71 6.31 -5.22 13.44
N ALA A 72 6.70 -5.12 14.71
CA ALA A 72 8.09 -4.81 15.09
C ALA A 72 9.07 -5.85 14.55
N ASN A 73 8.73 -7.14 14.63
CA ASN A 73 9.54 -8.24 14.11
C ASN A 73 9.66 -8.21 12.58
N CYS A 74 8.59 -7.80 11.87
CA CYS A 74 8.63 -7.66 10.41
C CYS A 74 9.23 -6.33 9.92
N ARG A 75 9.39 -5.33 10.80
CA ARG A 75 9.86 -3.98 10.44
C ARG A 75 11.21 -3.99 9.70
N PRO A 76 12.25 -4.75 10.12
CA PRO A 76 13.55 -4.73 9.44
C PRO A 76 13.48 -5.02 7.94
N TYR A 77 12.58 -5.92 7.53
CA TYR A 77 12.39 -6.25 6.13
C TYR A 77 11.75 -5.11 5.32
N LEU A 78 10.75 -4.42 5.88
CA LEU A 78 10.14 -3.26 5.23
C LEU A 78 11.17 -2.14 5.07
N VAL A 79 11.98 -1.90 6.11
CA VAL A 79 13.06 -0.92 6.04
C VAL A 79 14.07 -1.28 4.95
N GLN A 80 14.42 -2.55 4.81
CA GLN A 80 15.34 -3.00 3.79
C GLN A 80 14.77 -2.82 2.37
N GLU A 81 13.51 -3.16 2.15
CA GLU A 81 12.83 -2.94 0.87
C GLU A 81 12.81 -1.45 0.50
N LEU A 82 12.44 -0.57 1.43
CA LEU A 82 12.40 0.87 1.19
C LEU A 82 13.79 1.44 0.88
N LYS A 83 14.84 0.94 1.54
CA LYS A 83 16.23 1.31 1.26
C LYS A 83 16.68 0.90 -0.15
N TRP A 84 16.23 -0.25 -0.64
CA TRP A 84 16.59 -0.73 -1.97
C TRP A 84 15.80 -0.05 -3.08
N ILE A 85 14.50 0.15 -2.87
CA ILE A 85 13.60 0.71 -3.88
C ILE A 85 13.79 2.23 -3.99
N GLN A 86 14.08 2.92 -2.89
CA GLN A 86 14.17 4.39 -2.82
C GLN A 86 13.00 5.08 -3.54
N PRO A 87 11.74 4.76 -3.17
CA PRO A 87 10.58 5.21 -3.93
C PRO A 87 10.47 6.74 -3.92
N GLN A 88 9.95 7.33 -5.01
CA GLN A 88 9.58 8.75 -5.02
C GLN A 88 8.45 9.05 -4.03
N GLY A 89 7.56 8.06 -3.82
CA GLY A 89 6.37 8.18 -3.00
C GLY A 89 5.81 6.85 -2.49
N ILE A 90 4.96 6.93 -1.48
CA ILE A 90 4.33 5.77 -0.84
C ILE A 90 2.82 5.97 -0.74
N VAL A 91 2.06 5.05 -1.31
CA VAL A 91 0.61 4.96 -1.05
C VAL A 91 0.39 3.97 0.09
N THR A 92 -0.25 4.43 1.17
CA THR A 92 -0.59 3.61 2.32
C THR A 92 -2.05 3.17 2.28
N LEU A 93 -2.29 1.87 2.47
CA LEU A 93 -3.62 1.27 2.42
C LEU A 93 -4.10 0.97 3.85
N GLY A 94 -4.92 1.87 4.39
CA GLY A 94 -5.49 1.82 5.73
C GLY A 94 -4.66 2.55 6.80
N LYS A 95 -5.33 2.89 7.91
CA LYS A 95 -4.77 3.67 9.01
C LYS A 95 -3.48 3.09 9.60
N LEU A 96 -3.43 1.78 9.83
CA LEU A 96 -2.26 1.14 10.42
C LEU A 96 -1.02 1.27 9.51
N ALA A 97 -1.19 1.08 8.21
CA ALA A 97 -0.10 1.25 7.25
C ALA A 97 0.39 2.71 7.22
N TYR A 98 -0.54 3.66 7.25
CA TYR A 98 -0.24 5.08 7.34
C TYR A 98 0.58 5.40 8.60
N ASP A 99 0.04 5.07 9.78
CA ASP A 99 0.68 5.36 11.07
C ASP A 99 2.09 4.74 11.16
N GLU A 100 2.30 3.50 10.69
CA GLU A 100 3.62 2.86 10.70
C GLU A 100 4.63 3.48 9.73
N VAL A 101 4.18 3.90 8.54
CA VAL A 101 5.04 4.60 7.57
C VAL A 101 5.45 5.97 8.12
N LEU A 102 4.51 6.71 8.70
CA LEU A 102 4.83 8.00 9.31
C LEU A 102 5.75 7.86 10.51
N ARG A 103 5.56 6.82 11.33
CA ARG A 103 6.47 6.48 12.43
C ARG A 103 7.88 6.18 11.93
N HIS A 104 8.01 5.49 10.81
CA HIS A 104 9.33 5.15 10.27
C HIS A 104 10.09 6.39 9.78
N PHE A 105 9.40 7.27 9.05
CA PHE A 105 10.01 8.38 8.33
C PHE A 105 10.00 9.71 9.10
N ILE A 106 8.92 10.00 9.84
CA ILE A 106 8.62 11.34 10.34
C ILE A 106 8.76 11.47 11.87
N GLU A 107 8.45 10.43 12.67
CA GLU A 107 8.66 10.51 14.14
C GLU A 107 10.11 10.81 14.56
N LYS A 108 11.09 10.65 13.64
CA LYS A 108 12.48 11.05 13.86
C LYS A 108 12.74 12.56 13.76
N GLN A 109 11.75 13.36 13.37
CA GLN A 109 11.90 14.80 13.18
C GLN A 109 11.19 15.59 14.29
N PRO A 110 11.93 16.29 15.17
CA PRO A 110 11.32 17.08 16.23
C PRO A 110 10.50 18.24 15.65
N GLY A 111 9.31 18.48 16.22
CA GLY A 111 8.44 19.62 15.88
C GLY A 111 7.53 19.44 14.65
N VAL A 112 7.47 18.25 14.05
CA VAL A 112 6.62 17.99 12.87
C VAL A 112 5.21 17.56 13.29
N PHE A 113 4.20 18.32 12.88
CA PHE A 113 2.80 17.93 12.99
C PHE A 113 2.42 16.97 11.87
N LEU A 114 1.88 15.81 12.23
CA LEU A 114 1.43 14.81 11.29
C LEU A 114 -0.09 14.90 11.08
N PRO A 115 -0.57 15.06 9.84
CA PRO A 115 -2.00 15.07 9.59
C PRO A 115 -2.60 13.70 9.96
N PRO A 116 -3.79 13.68 10.57
CA PRO A 116 -4.47 12.43 10.89
C PRO A 116 -4.78 11.64 9.62
N PHE A 117 -4.88 10.33 9.76
CA PHE A 117 -5.25 9.47 8.65
C PHE A 117 -6.63 9.83 8.08
N ALA A 118 -6.68 10.11 6.78
CA ALA A 118 -7.89 10.23 5.99
C ALA A 118 -7.63 9.65 4.58
N HIS A 119 -8.69 9.29 3.87
CA HIS A 119 -8.54 8.93 2.45
C HIS A 119 -8.24 10.19 1.63
N GLY A 120 -7.23 10.13 0.76
CA GLY A 120 -6.74 11.27 -0.01
C GLY A 120 -5.83 12.21 0.78
N VAL A 121 -5.49 11.92 2.05
CA VAL A 121 -4.50 12.73 2.78
C VAL A 121 -3.15 12.62 2.07
N ILE A 122 -2.48 13.76 1.88
CA ILE A 122 -1.15 13.82 1.30
C ILE A 122 -0.18 14.49 2.26
N ILE A 123 0.99 13.89 2.40
CA ILE A 123 2.16 14.48 3.02
C ILE A 123 3.16 14.74 1.88
N PRO A 124 3.53 16.01 1.63
CA PRO A 124 4.42 16.35 0.54
C PRO A 124 5.81 15.76 0.77
N ARG A 125 6.56 15.63 -0.33
CA ARG A 125 7.95 15.18 -0.30
C ARG A 125 8.78 16.12 0.58
N GLY A 126 9.57 15.55 1.49
CA GLY A 126 10.57 16.27 2.27
C GLY A 126 11.97 16.10 1.69
N MET A 127 12.96 16.84 2.21
CA MET A 127 14.34 16.82 1.70
C MET A 127 14.96 15.41 1.67
N ALA A 128 14.55 14.53 2.60
CA ALA A 128 14.98 13.13 2.66
C ALA A 128 13.80 12.13 2.76
N LEU A 129 12.57 12.57 2.45
CA LEU A 129 11.36 11.78 2.64
C LEU A 129 10.55 11.67 1.35
N PRO A 130 10.10 10.46 0.95
CA PRO A 130 9.14 10.32 -0.13
C PRO A 130 7.84 11.04 0.23
N TRP A 131 7.07 11.48 -0.76
CA TRP A 131 5.70 11.90 -0.50
C TRP A 131 4.87 10.69 -0.02
N VAL A 132 3.84 10.93 0.79
CA VAL A 132 2.96 9.87 1.31
C VAL A 132 1.52 10.21 1.00
N ILE A 133 0.77 9.27 0.42
CA ILE A 133 -0.67 9.38 0.22
C ILE A 133 -1.37 8.33 1.08
N GLY A 134 -2.36 8.73 1.87
CA GLY A 134 -3.21 7.83 2.63
C GLY A 134 -4.48 7.46 1.87
N SER A 135 -4.81 6.17 1.84
CA SER A 135 -6.07 5.68 1.29
C SER A 135 -6.72 4.68 2.24
N TYR A 136 -8.05 4.57 2.21
CA TYR A 136 -8.71 3.43 2.84
C TYR A 136 -8.22 2.11 2.20
N HIS A 137 -8.16 1.07 3.02
CA HIS A 137 -7.75 -0.24 2.53
C HIS A 137 -8.81 -0.79 1.57
N PRO A 138 -8.44 -1.40 0.42
CA PRO A 138 -9.39 -1.99 -0.51
C PRO A 138 -9.92 -3.34 -0.02
N SER A 139 -10.19 -3.48 1.29
CA SER A 139 -10.76 -4.71 1.83
C SER A 139 -12.20 -4.88 1.34
N ARG A 140 -12.64 -6.12 1.20
CA ARG A 140 -14.04 -6.46 0.89
C ARG A 140 -15.03 -5.68 1.75
N GLN A 141 -14.75 -5.56 3.05
CA GLN A 141 -15.61 -4.79 3.97
C GLN A 141 -15.75 -3.33 3.51
N ASN A 142 -14.65 -2.65 3.20
CA ASN A 142 -14.70 -1.24 2.81
C ASN A 142 -15.35 -1.04 1.44
N THR A 143 -15.08 -1.95 0.50
CA THR A 143 -15.59 -1.84 -0.87
C THR A 143 -17.08 -2.21 -0.97
N GLN A 144 -17.54 -3.23 -0.22
CA GLN A 144 -18.95 -3.61 -0.20
C GLN A 144 -19.84 -2.61 0.54
N THR A 145 -19.33 -1.95 1.58
CA THR A 145 -20.12 -0.94 2.32
C THR A 145 -20.05 0.45 1.69
N GLY A 146 -19.38 0.63 0.54
CA GLY A 146 -19.18 1.93 -0.10
C GLY A 146 -18.25 2.88 0.66
N ARG A 147 -17.54 2.41 1.69
CA ARG A 147 -16.55 3.23 2.42
C ARG A 147 -15.36 3.58 1.52
N LEU A 148 -15.05 2.71 0.56
CA LEU A 148 -14.14 2.99 -0.53
C LEU A 148 -14.82 2.59 -1.84
N THR A 149 -15.11 3.57 -2.70
CA THR A 149 -15.64 3.31 -4.04
C THR A 149 -14.52 3.20 -5.07
N VAL A 150 -14.85 2.72 -6.28
CA VAL A 150 -13.89 2.61 -7.39
C VAL A 150 -13.37 4.00 -7.77
N GLU A 151 -14.25 5.00 -7.81
CA GLU A 151 -13.92 6.38 -8.18
C GLU A 151 -12.98 7.01 -7.15
N MET A 152 -13.29 6.85 -5.86
CA MET A 152 -12.41 7.28 -4.76
C MET A 152 -11.01 6.67 -4.90
N PHE A 153 -10.93 5.38 -5.22
CA PHE A 153 -9.65 4.72 -5.35
C PHE A 153 -8.91 5.10 -6.64
N ALA A 154 -9.62 5.37 -7.73
CA ALA A 154 -9.04 5.89 -8.97
C ALA A 154 -8.40 7.27 -8.76
N GLU A 155 -9.04 8.16 -7.99
CA GLU A 155 -8.48 9.47 -7.67
C GLU A 155 -7.14 9.38 -6.92
N ILE A 156 -6.93 8.36 -6.07
CA ILE A 156 -5.61 8.13 -5.44
C ILE A 156 -4.52 7.92 -6.49
N TRP A 157 -4.79 7.13 -7.53
CA TRP A 157 -3.79 6.86 -8.57
C TRP A 157 -3.57 8.04 -9.50
N LYS A 158 -4.59 8.87 -9.70
CA LYS A 158 -4.44 10.18 -10.36
C LYS A 158 -3.53 11.10 -9.56
N MET A 159 -3.75 11.22 -8.24
CA MET A 159 -2.86 11.97 -7.36
C MET A 159 -1.41 11.44 -7.43
N VAL A 160 -1.22 10.11 -7.48
CA VAL A 160 0.12 9.53 -7.66
C VAL A 160 0.75 10.03 -8.96
N ARG A 161 0.03 10.03 -10.09
CA ARG A 161 0.57 10.51 -11.37
C ARG A 161 0.96 11.98 -11.30
N ASP A 162 0.19 12.82 -10.62
CA ASP A 162 0.49 14.24 -10.43
C ASP A 162 1.76 14.47 -9.58
N GLN A 163 2.13 13.50 -8.73
CA GLN A 163 3.32 13.57 -7.87
C GLN A 163 4.57 12.92 -8.47
N LEU A 164 4.43 12.10 -9.51
CA LEU A 164 5.57 11.46 -10.16
C LEU A 164 6.30 12.49 -11.02
N THR A 165 7.58 12.69 -10.75
CA THR A 165 8.43 13.47 -11.66
C THR A 165 8.85 12.59 -12.83
N SER A 166 8.72 13.09 -14.05
CA SER A 166 9.32 12.46 -15.23
C SER A 166 10.81 12.25 -14.97
N SER A 167 11.25 10.99 -15.06
CA SER A 167 12.67 10.61 -14.97
C SER A 167 13.37 10.85 -16.31
#